data_AF-A0A0J1CZX0-F1
#
_entry.id   AF-A0A0J1CZX0-F1
#
_cell.length_a   1.000
_cell.length_b   1.000
_cell.length_c   1.000
_cell.angle_alpha   90.00
_cell.angle_beta   90.00
_cell.angle_gamma   90.00
#
_symmetry.space_group_name_H-M   'P 1'
#
loop_
_entity.id
_entity.type
_entity.pdbx_description
1 polymer ?
#
loop_
_entity_poly.entity_id
_entity_poly.type
_entity_poly.pdbx_seq_one_letter_code
_entity_poly.pdbx_strand_id
1 'polypeptide(L)'
;MAQSGEQAARANSLIIVFDERLADSRAFAFRSRTMGARVVPLRNDIGELWFQRLMPLAASPGNTIAGLTRHADAFLLTCFAQSSGMRATQRTAGAHAGADTLVMWRLDR
;
A
#
# COMPACT_ATOMS: atom_id res chain seq x y z
N MET A 1 2.29 21.79 -35.08
CA MET A 1 1.33 20.66 -35.10
C MET A 1 2.11 19.37 -35.28
N ALA A 2 2.53 18.74 -34.18
CA ALA A 2 2.98 17.35 -34.09
C ALA A 2 3.12 17.01 -32.60
N GLN A 3 1.97 16.97 -31.92
CA GLN A 3 1.84 16.53 -30.54
C GLN A 3 1.60 15.02 -30.61
N SER A 4 2.67 14.26 -30.80
CA SER A 4 2.61 12.84 -31.12
C SER A 4 3.52 12.06 -30.18
N GLY A 5 2.93 11.45 -29.14
CA GLY A 5 3.48 10.22 -28.56
C GLY A 5 4.02 10.27 -27.13
N GLU A 6 4.34 11.42 -26.55
CA GLU A 6 4.89 11.50 -25.17
C GLU A 6 3.84 11.46 -24.06
N GLN A 7 2.61 11.03 -24.38
CA GLN A 7 1.68 10.52 -23.40
C GLN A 7 2.06 9.06 -23.10
N ALA A 8 3.31 8.82 -22.68
CA ALA A 8 3.65 7.60 -21.98
C ALA A 8 2.63 7.49 -20.85
N ALA A 9 1.70 6.53 -20.94
CA ALA A 9 0.75 6.24 -19.89
C ALA A 9 1.56 6.17 -18.60
N ARG A 10 1.43 7.20 -17.74
CA ARG A 10 2.25 7.34 -16.53
C ARG A 10 2.15 6.00 -15.82
N ALA A 11 3.22 5.22 -15.84
CA ALA A 11 3.15 3.82 -15.46
C ALA A 11 2.71 3.77 -13.99
N ASN A 12 1.45 3.38 -13.77
CA ASN A 12 0.87 3.37 -12.44
C ASN A 12 1.64 2.32 -11.64
N SER A 13 2.43 2.76 -10.68
CA SER A 13 3.28 1.85 -9.92
C SER A 13 2.52 1.38 -8.70
N LEU A 14 2.24 0.08 -8.66
CA LEU A 14 1.66 -0.58 -7.49
C LEU A 14 2.77 -0.86 -6.47
N ILE A 15 2.60 -0.30 -5.28
CA ILE A 15 3.49 -0.48 -4.14
C ILE A 15 2.75 -1.27 -3.07
N ILE A 16 3.29 -2.42 -2.70
CA ILE A 16 2.71 -3.32 -1.71
C ILE A 16 3.49 -3.24 -0.40
N VAL A 17 2.81 -2.78 0.63
CA VAL A 17 3.28 -2.84 2.01
C VAL A 17 2.84 -4.16 2.64
N PHE A 18 3.76 -4.83 3.31
CA PHE A 18 3.47 -6.12 3.94
C PHE A 18 4.15 -6.24 5.31
N ASP A 19 3.47 -6.86 6.26
CA ASP A 19 4.03 -7.16 7.58
C ASP A 19 4.88 -8.44 7.49
N GLU A 20 6.17 -8.33 7.80
CA GLU A 20 7.10 -9.47 7.75
C GLU A 20 6.72 -10.59 8.74
N ARG A 21 5.97 -10.26 9.81
CA ARG A 21 5.57 -11.21 10.84
C ARG A 21 4.40 -12.09 10.43
N LEU A 22 3.61 -11.66 9.44
CA LEU A 22 2.34 -12.30 9.07
C LEU A 22 2.50 -13.12 7.79
N ALA A 23 2.24 -14.43 7.89
CA ALA A 23 2.43 -15.35 6.77
C ALA A 23 1.60 -14.96 5.53
N ASP A 24 0.33 -14.63 5.72
CA ASP A 24 -0.56 -14.22 4.63
C ASP A 24 -0.14 -12.89 4.00
N SER A 25 0.36 -11.96 4.80
CA SER A 25 0.90 -10.69 4.32
C SER A 25 2.13 -10.92 3.43
N ARG A 26 3.07 -11.77 3.86
CA ARG A 26 4.22 -12.17 3.05
C ARG A 26 3.81 -12.88 1.76
N ALA A 27 2.85 -13.79 1.83
CA ALA A 27 2.36 -14.52 0.66
C ALA A 27 1.69 -13.57 -0.34
N PHE A 28 0.92 -12.59 0.14
CA PHE A 28 0.33 -11.53 -0.67
C PHE A 28 1.38 -10.65 -1.36
N ALA A 29 2.42 -10.26 -0.62
CA ALA A 29 3.53 -9.48 -1.16
C ALA A 29 4.31 -10.23 -2.23
N PHE A 30 4.59 -11.52 -1.98
CA PHE A 30 5.29 -12.37 -2.93
C PHE A 30 4.51 -12.48 -4.25
N ARG A 31 3.21 -12.80 -4.21
CA ARG A 31 2.37 -12.86 -5.42
C ARG A 31 2.33 -11.51 -6.15
N SER A 32 2.14 -10.42 -5.43
CA SER A 32 2.12 -9.09 -6.05
C SER A 32 3.46 -8.73 -6.70
N ARG A 33 4.59 -9.10 -6.09
CA ARG A 33 5.93 -8.92 -6.67
C ARG A 33 6.09 -9.71 -7.97
N THR A 34 5.60 -10.95 -8.02
CA THR A 34 5.63 -11.74 -9.27
C THR A 34 4.82 -11.10 -10.40
N MET A 35 3.85 -10.23 -10.06
CA MET A 35 3.06 -9.44 -11.02
C MET A 35 3.66 -8.05 -11.32
N GLY A 36 4.88 -7.77 -10.86
CA GLY A 36 5.60 -6.52 -11.13
C GLY A 36 5.40 -5.41 -10.10
N ALA A 37 4.71 -5.67 -8.98
CA ALA A 37 4.58 -4.68 -7.92
C ALA A 37 5.90 -4.47 -7.17
N ARG A 38 6.15 -3.23 -6.74
CA ARG A 38 7.21 -2.93 -5.78
C ARG A 38 6.75 -3.37 -4.40
N VAL A 39 7.58 -4.04 -3.62
CA VAL A 39 7.25 -4.45 -2.24
C VAL A 39 8.06 -3.66 -1.21
N VAL A 40 7.43 -3.35 -0.08
CA VAL A 40 8.03 -2.62 1.05
C VAL A 40 7.65 -3.32 2.36
N PRO A 41 8.62 -3.80 3.16
CA PRO A 41 8.33 -4.45 4.43
C PRO A 41 7.94 -3.44 5.52
N LEU A 42 6.93 -3.80 6.30
CA LEU A 42 6.58 -3.22 7.60
C LEU A 42 7.25 -4.07 8.68
N ARG A 43 8.19 -3.47 9.42
CA ARG A 43 8.99 -4.17 10.45
C ARG A 43 8.54 -3.79 11.85
N ASN A 44 8.76 -2.55 12.27
CA ASN A 44 8.51 -2.14 13.66
C ASN A 44 7.68 -0.87 13.78
N ASP A 45 7.95 0.16 12.98
CA ASP A 45 7.32 1.47 13.15
C ASP A 45 6.58 1.90 11.88
N ILE A 46 5.26 1.98 12.01
CA ILE A 46 4.34 2.38 10.93
C ILE A 46 4.47 3.86 10.58
N GLY A 47 4.82 4.71 11.56
CA GLY A 47 5.05 6.14 11.38
C GLY A 47 6.36 6.38 10.64
N GLU A 48 7.46 5.76 11.05
CA GLU A 48 8.75 5.80 10.35
C GLU A 48 8.58 5.33 8.90
N LEU A 49 7.92 4.19 8.70
CA LEU A 49 7.62 3.68 7.37
C LEU A 49 6.85 4.70 6.53
N TRP A 50 5.80 5.30 7.10
CA TRP A 50 4.99 6.29 6.39
C TRP A 50 5.83 7.50 6.00
N PHE A 51 6.39 8.22 6.96
CA PHE A 51 7.02 9.51 6.73
C PHE A 51 8.32 9.40 5.94
N GLN A 52 9.11 8.34 6.14
CA GLN A 52 10.40 8.20 5.47
C GLN A 52 10.32 7.52 4.10
N ARG A 53 9.33 6.64 3.88
CA ARG A 53 9.27 5.81 2.66
C ARG A 53 7.99 5.97 1.86
N LEU A 54 6.82 5.91 2.49
CA LEU A 54 5.56 5.89 1.76
C LEU A 54 5.10 7.28 1.33
N MET A 55 5.28 8.30 2.17
CA MET A 55 4.83 9.67 1.88
C MET A 55 5.45 10.24 0.59
N PRO A 56 6.76 10.10 0.31
CA PRO A 56 7.32 10.53 -0.98
C PRO A 56 6.76 9.75 -2.18
N LEU A 57 6.49 8.46 -2.00
CA LEU A 57 5.91 7.61 -3.05
C LEU A 57 4.44 7.96 -3.30
N ALA A 58 3.68 8.23 -2.24
CA ALA A 58 2.30 8.69 -2.29
C ALA A 58 2.15 10.08 -2.93
N ALA A 59 3.14 10.95 -2.73
CA ALA A 59 3.16 12.27 -3.35
C ALA A 59 3.31 12.20 -4.88
N SER A 60 3.88 11.12 -5.40
CA SER A 60 4.09 10.92 -6.84
C SER A 60 2.80 10.52 -7.54
N PRO A 61 2.33 11.29 -8.54
CA PRO A 61 1.06 11.03 -9.21
C PRO A 61 1.10 9.70 -9.99
N GLY A 62 0.01 8.94 -9.88
CA GLY A 62 -0.11 7.63 -10.51
C GLY A 62 0.45 6.48 -9.66
N ASN A 63 0.95 6.72 -8.45
CA ASN A 63 1.28 5.61 -7.55
C ASN A 63 0.06 5.15 -6.77
N THR A 64 -0.10 3.83 -6.66
CA THR A 64 -1.09 3.20 -5.79
C THR A 64 -0.35 2.45 -4.69
N ILE A 65 -0.65 2.74 -3.43
CA ILE A 65 -0.07 2.03 -2.28
C ILE A 65 -1.14 1.10 -1.73
N ALA A 66 -0.86 -0.17 -1.59
CA ALA A 66 -1.79 -1.14 -1.03
C ALA A 66 -1.07 -2.07 -0.07
N GLY A 67 -1.82 -2.85 0.70
CA GLY A 67 -1.22 -3.80 1.60
C GLY A 67 -2.23 -4.73 2.25
N LEU A 68 -1.69 -5.72 2.94
CA LEU A 68 -2.44 -6.64 3.79
C LEU A 68 -1.75 -6.62 5.16
N THR A 69 -2.36 -6.00 6.16
CA THR A 69 -1.77 -5.83 7.50
C THR A 69 -2.81 -6.12 8.56
N ARG A 70 -2.42 -6.09 9.84
CA ARG A 70 -3.39 -6.06 10.93
C ARG A 70 -4.27 -4.81 10.85
N HIS A 71 -5.44 -4.89 11.47
CA HIS A 71 -6.39 -3.78 11.54
C HIS A 71 -5.78 -2.49 12.10
N ALA A 72 -4.98 -2.58 13.18
CA ALA A 72 -4.35 -1.42 13.80
C ALA A 72 -3.41 -0.66 12.83
N ASP A 73 -2.56 -1.39 12.09
CA ASP A 73 -1.66 -0.79 11.11
C ASP A 73 -2.42 -0.20 9.92
N ALA A 74 -3.45 -0.90 9.43
CA ALA A 74 -4.30 -0.43 8.33
C ALA A 74 -5.04 0.86 8.72
N PHE A 75 -5.50 0.95 9.97
CA PHE A 75 -6.12 2.13 10.54
C PHE A 75 -5.13 3.32 10.56
N LEU A 76 -3.93 3.13 11.11
CA LEU A 76 -2.93 4.21 11.19
C LEU A 76 -2.50 4.70 9.80
N LEU A 77 -2.23 3.78 8.86
CA LEU A 77 -1.91 4.13 7.48
C LEU A 77 -3.04 4.92 6.80
N THR A 78 -4.29 4.59 7.11
CA THR A 78 -5.46 5.32 6.60
C THR A 78 -5.52 6.73 7.17
N CYS A 79 -5.28 6.91 8.47
CA CYS A 79 -5.22 8.24 9.09
C CYS A 79 -4.11 9.10 8.44
N PHE A 80 -2.92 8.53 8.23
CA PHE A 80 -1.81 9.25 7.58
C PHE A 80 -2.08 9.58 6.11
N ALA A 81 -2.71 8.66 5.38
CA ALA A 81 -3.08 8.89 3.99
C ALA A 81 -4.13 10.00 3.86
N GLN A 82 -5.15 9.97 4.71
CA GLN A 82 -6.21 10.99 4.73
C GLN A 82 -5.65 12.37 5.12
N SER A 83 -4.76 12.46 6.10
CA SER A 83 -4.09 13.73 6.45
C SER A 83 -3.23 14.28 5.32
N SER A 84 -2.81 13.42 4.38
CA SER A 84 -2.06 13.76 3.16
C SER A 84 -2.95 14.00 1.93
N GLY A 85 -4.28 14.00 2.10
CA GLY A 85 -5.26 14.23 1.04
C GLY A 85 -5.50 13.02 0.12
N MET A 86 -5.13 11.80 0.55
CA MET A 86 -5.39 10.58 -0.21
C MET A 86 -6.72 9.93 0.19
N ARG A 87 -7.26 9.14 -0.72
CA ARG A 87 -8.41 8.27 -0.50
C ARG A 87 -7.94 6.91 -0.03
N ALA A 88 -8.60 6.36 0.98
CA ALA A 88 -8.33 5.03 1.50
C ALA A 88 -9.56 4.13 1.29
N THR A 89 -9.33 2.91 0.82
CA THR A 89 -10.34 1.84 0.79
C THR A 89 -9.84 0.65 1.58
N GLN A 90 -10.73 0.00 2.32
CA GLN A 90 -10.40 -1.15 3.16
C GLN A 90 -11.40 -2.29 2.93
N ARG A 91 -10.92 -3.52 3.00
CA ARG A 91 -11.72 -4.74 2.99
C ARG A 91 -11.12 -5.72 3.99
N THR A 92 -11.94 -6.27 4.87
CA THR A 92 -11.52 -7.35 5.77
C THR A 92 -11.25 -8.61 4.96
N ALA A 93 -10.07 -9.19 5.14
CA ALA A 93 -9.72 -10.48 4.55
C ALA A 93 -10.16 -11.57 5.53
N GLY A 94 -11.35 -12.11 5.32
CA GLY A 94 -11.99 -13.04 6.24
C GLY A 94 -11.38 -14.44 6.21
N ALA A 95 -10.59 -14.76 7.25
CA ALA A 95 -10.29 -16.13 7.68
C ALA A 95 -10.11 -16.22 9.22
N HIS A 96 -9.67 -15.13 9.85
CA HIS A 96 -9.50 -15.04 11.29
C HIS A 96 -10.36 -13.92 11.86
N ALA A 97 -11.40 -14.25 12.65
CA ALA A 97 -12.17 -13.27 13.41
C ALA A 97 -11.45 -13.04 14.76
N GLY A 98 -10.96 -11.83 15.00
CA GLY A 98 -10.27 -11.45 16.25
C GLY A 98 -9.10 -10.48 16.06
N ALA A 99 -8.17 -10.43 17.02
CA ALA A 99 -7.02 -9.52 17.01
C ALA A 99 -6.07 -9.70 15.80
N ASP A 100 -6.10 -10.87 15.17
CA ASP A 100 -5.34 -11.19 13.94
C ASP A 100 -6.15 -11.01 12.65
N THR A 101 -7.28 -10.30 12.71
CA THR A 101 -8.03 -9.94 11.50
C THR A 101 -7.14 -9.13 10.58
N LEU A 102 -6.89 -9.67 9.39
CA LEU A 102 -6.14 -8.97 8.35
C LEU A 102 -7.06 -8.07 7.56
N VAL A 103 -6.56 -6.88 7.27
CA VAL A 103 -7.26 -5.87 6.47
C VAL A 103 -6.44 -5.66 5.20
N MET A 104 -7.09 -5.91 4.07
CA MET A 104 -6.59 -5.45 2.79
C MET A 104 -6.98 -3.99 2.64
N TRP A 105 -6.01 -3.15 2.29
CA TRP A 105 -6.23 -1.73 2.14
C TRP A 105 -5.53 -1.21 0.89
N ARG A 106 -6.04 -0.09 0.37
CA ARG A 106 -5.49 0.61 -0.79
C ARG A 106 -5.64 2.11 -0.61
N LEU A 107 -4.58 2.82 -0.99
CA LEU A 107 -4.43 4.28 -0.95
C LEU A 107 -4.17 4.79 -2.37
N ASP A 108 -4.95 5.76 -2.79
CA ASP A 108 -4.81 6.45 -4.08
C ASP A 108 -5.23 7.93 -3.95
N ARG A 109 -4.80 8.76 -4.89
CA ARG A 109 -5.23 10.16 -5.00
C ARG A 109 -6.38 10.29 -5.99
#